data_AF-A0A968UCK2-F1
#
_entry.id   AF-A0A968UCK2-F1
#
_cell.length_a   1.000
_cell.length_b   1.000
_cell.length_c   1.000
_cell.angle_alpha   90.00
_cell.angle_beta   90.00
_cell.angle_gamma   90.00
#
_symmetry.space_group_name_H-M   'P 1'
#
loop_
_entity.id
_entity.type
_entity.pdbx_description
1 polymer ?
#
loop_
_entity_poly.entity_id
_entity_poly.type
_entity_poly.pdbx_seq_one_letter_code
_entity_poly.pdbx_strand_id
1 'polypeptide(L)'
;MAQPPSGSPHPWLGYPATLLLLLSLFDTRTWYYALQLYPFIALLAAVGLDHLGRLYRSAAPQRYRIAVGISWAIGVLAILLISAGLSLLLTPGEFIAPDVRTYGWVGLLGGVGWLVPWVIATNRRPRVTIQWQRLWQFGWLLGPWLAIAATFMTGLWGNYNSDLKLALQTEPVASILAENEIHFIQPAGDRESILLTFYTPNLGKPLGDWSQLPSEEYAWGNTRLTPIVGEDYEVVATVDNDWQLIQAPFQPPLTPRG
;
A
#
# COMPACT_ATOMS: atom_id res chain seq x y z
N MET A 1 3.64 50.50 -27.43
CA MET A 1 4.01 49.23 -26.76
C MET A 1 2.86 48.84 -25.85
N ALA A 2 2.03 47.89 -26.29
CA ALA A 2 0.89 47.40 -25.50
C ALA A 2 1.39 46.46 -24.40
N GLN A 3 0.95 46.68 -23.16
CA GLN A 3 1.17 45.74 -22.07
C GLN A 3 0.39 44.45 -22.35
N PRO A 4 0.98 43.25 -22.17
CA PRO A 4 0.23 42.02 -22.31
C PRO A 4 -0.82 41.91 -21.19
N PRO A 5 -2.03 41.40 -21.49
CA PRO A 5 -3.08 41.24 -20.51
C PRO A 5 -2.65 40.27 -19.40
N SER A 6 -2.71 40.75 -18.16
CA SER A 6 -2.47 39.97 -16.95
C SER A 6 -3.66 39.08 -16.65
N GLY A 7 -3.50 37.77 -16.85
CA GLY A 7 -4.45 36.78 -16.35
C GLY A 7 -4.73 35.65 -17.33
N SER A 8 -3.71 34.84 -17.64
CA SER A 8 -3.99 33.51 -18.17
C SER A 8 -4.38 32.60 -16.99
N PRO A 9 -5.55 31.94 -17.01
CA PRO A 9 -5.85 30.91 -16.03
C PRO A 9 -4.80 29.80 -16.20
N HIS A 10 -3.99 29.53 -15.16
CA HIS A 10 -2.97 28.49 -15.22
C HIS A 10 -3.66 27.13 -15.47
N PRO A 11 -3.55 26.55 -16.68
CA PRO A 11 -4.31 25.35 -17.05
C PRO A 11 -3.90 24.12 -16.22
N TRP A 12 -2.75 24.21 -15.55
CA TRP A 12 -2.15 23.16 -14.72
C TRP A 12 -2.84 22.99 -13.37
N LEU A 13 -3.59 23.98 -12.88
CA LEU A 13 -4.47 23.82 -11.72
C LEU A 13 -5.87 23.34 -12.11
N GLY A 14 -6.35 23.74 -13.31
CA GLY A 14 -7.69 23.40 -13.77
C GLY A 14 -7.89 21.90 -13.97
N TYR A 15 -6.92 21.23 -14.60
CA TYR A 15 -6.98 19.79 -14.85
C TYR A 15 -7.08 18.93 -13.56
N PRO A 16 -6.14 19.00 -12.60
CA PRO A 16 -6.22 18.17 -11.39
C PRO A 16 -7.42 18.52 -10.51
N ALA A 17 -7.85 19.79 -10.46
CA ALA A 17 -9.05 20.17 -9.72
C ALA A 17 -10.33 19.61 -10.36
N THR A 18 -10.43 19.67 -11.68
CA THR A 18 -11.57 19.11 -12.42
C THR A 18 -11.58 17.59 -12.29
N LEU A 19 -10.42 16.94 -12.41
CA LEU A 19 -10.26 15.50 -12.23
C LEU A 19 -10.67 15.07 -10.81
N LEU A 20 -10.20 15.77 -9.77
CA LEU A 20 -10.60 15.52 -8.38
C LEU A 20 -12.11 15.66 -8.18
N LEU A 21 -12.73 16.69 -8.79
CA LEU A 21 -14.17 16.93 -8.71
C LEU A 21 -14.96 15.82 -9.42
N LEU A 22 -14.54 15.41 -10.62
CA LEU A 22 -15.15 14.30 -11.34
C LEU A 22 -15.05 13.00 -10.51
N LEU A 23 -13.86 12.68 -9.98
CA LEU A 23 -13.65 11.50 -9.14
C LEU A 23 -14.48 11.54 -7.85
N SER A 24 -14.76 12.71 -7.31
CA SER A 24 -15.61 12.88 -6.12
C SER A 24 -17.11 12.75 -6.43
N LEU A 25 -17.53 13.04 -7.66
CA LEU A 25 -18.95 13.03 -8.06
C LEU A 25 -19.43 11.68 -8.62
N PHE A 26 -18.53 10.84 -9.14
CA PHE A 26 -18.90 9.50 -9.61
C PHE A 26 -18.74 8.46 -8.49
N ASP A 27 -19.73 7.57 -8.36
CA ASP A 27 -19.75 6.48 -7.37
C ASP A 27 -18.90 5.28 -7.79
N THR A 28 -18.60 5.13 -9.09
CA THR A 28 -17.74 4.07 -9.63
C THR A 28 -16.26 4.42 -9.43
N ARG A 29 -15.84 4.60 -8.18
CA ARG A 29 -14.45 4.92 -7.83
C ARG A 29 -13.66 3.63 -7.75
N THR A 30 -12.81 3.38 -8.73
CA THR A 30 -11.73 2.42 -8.57
C THR A 30 -10.50 3.14 -8.03
N TRP A 31 -9.81 2.50 -7.07
CA TRP A 31 -8.70 3.10 -6.32
C TRP A 31 -7.55 3.61 -7.21
N TYR A 32 -7.40 3.05 -8.42
CA TYR A 32 -6.36 3.43 -9.36
C TYR A 32 -6.62 4.74 -10.12
N TYR A 33 -7.85 5.26 -10.18
CA TYR A 33 -8.10 6.54 -10.86
C TYR A 33 -7.42 7.73 -10.16
N ALA A 34 -7.19 7.64 -8.85
CA ALA A 34 -6.48 8.67 -8.09
C ALA A 34 -4.98 8.75 -8.45
N LEU A 35 -4.37 7.71 -9.04
CA LEU A 35 -2.95 7.75 -9.42
C LEU A 35 -2.63 8.90 -10.38
N GLN A 36 -3.58 9.25 -11.26
CA GLN A 36 -3.40 10.33 -12.23
C GLN A 36 -3.23 11.71 -11.55
N LEU A 37 -3.69 11.86 -10.30
CA LEU A 37 -3.54 13.09 -9.51
C LEU A 37 -2.16 13.20 -8.85
N TYR A 38 -1.43 12.10 -8.65
CA TYR A 38 -0.21 12.10 -7.84
C TYR A 38 0.89 13.03 -8.36
N PRO A 39 1.19 13.11 -9.67
CA PRO A 39 2.19 14.05 -10.18
C PRO A 39 1.83 15.52 -9.88
N PHE A 40 0.55 15.86 -9.96
CA PHE A 40 0.06 17.21 -9.68
C PHE A 40 0.12 17.54 -8.19
N ILE A 41 -0.27 16.59 -7.32
CA ILE A 41 -0.15 16.73 -5.87
C ILE A 41 1.31 16.91 -5.48
N ALA A 42 2.23 16.12 -6.06
CA ALA A 42 3.66 16.25 -5.80
C ALA A 42 4.21 17.62 -6.21
N LEU A 43 3.82 18.13 -7.39
CA LEU A 43 4.21 19.46 -7.85
C LEU A 43 3.67 20.57 -6.94
N LEU A 44 2.38 20.51 -6.57
CA LEU A 44 1.76 21.47 -5.65
C LEU A 44 2.41 21.42 -4.27
N ALA A 45 2.74 20.23 -3.75
CA ALA A 45 3.45 20.07 -2.50
C ALA A 45 4.86 20.67 -2.55
N ALA A 46 5.59 20.48 -3.65
CA ALA A 46 6.92 21.06 -3.85
C ALA A 46 6.88 22.60 -3.90
N VAL A 47 5.95 23.17 -4.68
CA VAL A 47 5.74 24.63 -4.75
C VAL A 47 5.30 25.19 -3.39
N GLY A 48 4.40 24.49 -2.69
CA GLY A 48 3.94 24.85 -1.35
C GLY A 48 5.10 24.88 -0.34
N LEU A 49 5.94 23.85 -0.34
CA LEU A 49 7.10 23.75 0.56
C LEU A 49 8.18 24.80 0.24
N ASP A 50 8.41 25.13 -1.04
CA ASP A 50 9.28 26.24 -1.43
C ASP A 50 8.74 27.59 -0.93
N HIS A 51 7.46 27.86 -1.15
CA HIS A 51 6.82 29.09 -0.70
C HIS A 51 6.87 29.21 0.83
N LEU A 52 6.59 28.11 1.54
CA LEU A 52 6.65 28.06 2.98
C LEU A 52 8.07 28.30 3.51
N GLY A 53 9.10 27.77 2.84
CA GLY A 53 10.50 28.08 3.15
C GLY A 53 10.86 29.56 2.96
N ARG A 54 10.32 30.20 1.92
CA ARG A 54 10.48 31.65 1.72
C ARG A 54 9.78 32.48 2.81
N LEU A 55 8.62 32.04 3.29
CA LEU A 55 7.95 32.65 4.45
C LEU A 55 8.79 32.51 5.72
N TYR A 56 9.37 31.33 5.96
CA TYR A 56 10.24 31.06 7.10
C TYR A 56 11.53 31.92 7.09
N ARG A 57 12.09 32.23 5.92
CA ARG A 57 13.26 33.12 5.79
C ARG A 57 12.93 34.61 5.77
N SER A 58 11.65 34.98 5.73
CA SER A 58 11.24 36.36 5.49
C SER A 58 11.66 37.28 6.65
N ALA A 59 12.21 38.46 6.33
CA ALA A 59 12.48 39.51 7.31
C ALA A 59 11.19 40.16 7.85
N ALA A 60 10.06 39.99 7.15
CA ALA A 60 8.77 40.51 7.60
C ALA A 60 8.22 39.62 8.74
N PRO A 61 8.01 40.16 9.95
CA PRO A 61 7.66 39.37 11.12
C PRO A 61 6.33 38.61 10.98
N GLN A 62 5.36 39.17 10.26
CA GLN A 62 4.08 38.50 10.02
C GLN A 62 4.23 37.23 9.18
N ARG A 63 5.05 37.26 8.13
CA ARG A 63 5.29 36.11 7.23
C ARG A 63 6.05 35.00 7.94
N TYR A 64 7.07 35.38 8.72
CA TYR A 64 7.81 34.45 9.57
C TYR A 64 6.89 33.75 10.60
N ARG A 65 6.01 34.52 11.27
CA ARG A 65 5.05 33.98 12.25
C ARG A 65 4.10 32.95 11.65
N ILE A 66 3.69 33.11 10.39
CA ILE A 66 2.85 32.11 9.70
C ILE A 66 3.60 30.78 9.57
N ALA A 67 4.84 30.81 9.07
CA ALA A 67 5.65 29.59 8.92
C ALA A 67 5.91 28.90 10.27
N VAL A 68 6.24 29.68 11.31
CA VAL A 68 6.43 29.16 12.67
C VAL A 68 5.12 28.62 13.25
N GLY A 69 3.99 29.28 13.04
CA GLY A 69 2.68 28.82 13.48
C GLY A 69 2.30 27.47 12.85
N ILE A 70 2.59 27.30 11.56
CA ILE A 70 2.42 26.03 10.84
C ILE A 70 3.36 24.96 11.40
N SER A 71 4.63 25.29 11.73
CA SER A 71 5.52 24.38 12.44
C SER A 71 5.05 23.98 13.83
N TRP A 72 4.35 24.87 14.54
CA TRP A 72 3.73 24.53 15.81
C TRP A 72 2.55 23.58 15.64
N ALA A 73 1.68 23.85 14.67
CA ALA A 73 0.54 22.97 14.36
C ALA A 73 1.01 21.56 14.00
N ILE A 74 2.04 21.44 13.15
CA ILE A 74 2.60 20.12 12.81
C ILE A 74 3.31 19.47 14.00
N GLY A 75 3.94 20.25 14.89
CA GLY A 75 4.54 19.74 16.12
C GLY A 75 3.51 19.14 17.07
N VAL A 76 2.36 19.79 17.24
CA VAL A 76 1.24 19.25 18.03
C VAL A 76 0.71 17.97 17.38
N LEU A 77 0.50 17.96 16.06
CA LEU A 77 0.09 16.76 15.34
C LEU A 77 1.11 15.62 15.49
N ALA A 78 2.41 15.93 15.42
CA ALA A 78 3.49 14.96 15.61
C ALA A 78 3.45 14.32 17.00
N ILE A 79 3.24 15.11 18.06
CA ILE A 79 3.07 14.59 19.42
C ILE A 79 1.85 13.67 19.49
N LEU A 80 0.71 14.08 18.93
CA LEU A 80 -0.50 13.26 18.89
C LEU A 80 -0.26 11.91 18.17
N LEU A 81 0.44 11.93 17.04
CA LEU A 81 0.79 10.73 16.28
C LEU A 81 1.74 9.82 17.05
N ILE A 82 2.74 10.38 17.75
CA ILE A 82 3.66 9.60 18.59
C ILE A 82 2.89 8.99 19.76
N SER A 83 2.04 9.75 20.45
CA SER A 83 1.24 9.25 21.56
C SER A 83 0.28 8.15 21.12
N ALA A 84 -0.42 8.34 20.00
CA ALA A 84 -1.29 7.32 19.43
C ALA A 84 -0.50 6.07 19.01
N GLY A 85 0.62 6.25 18.31
CA GLY A 85 1.47 5.14 17.89
C GLY A 85 2.04 4.35 19.06
N LEU A 86 2.49 5.05 20.11
CA LEU A 86 2.98 4.43 21.33
C LEU A 86 1.87 3.68 22.07
N SER A 87 0.65 4.25 22.13
CA SER A 87 -0.49 3.57 22.73
C SER A 87 -0.79 2.24 22.02
N LEU A 88 -0.81 2.21 20.68
CA LEU A 88 -1.01 0.98 19.91
C LEU A 88 0.09 -0.06 20.17
N LEU A 89 1.35 0.37 20.29
CA LEU A 89 2.47 -0.55 20.47
C LEU A 89 2.56 -1.13 21.91
N LEU A 90 2.18 -0.33 22.92
CA LEU A 90 2.26 -0.70 24.33
C LEU A 90 1.01 -1.39 24.87
N THR A 91 -0.15 -1.20 24.24
CA THR A 91 -1.38 -1.88 24.68
C THR A 91 -1.25 -3.40 24.49
N PRO A 92 -1.63 -4.22 25.49
CA PRO A 92 -1.61 -5.67 25.38
C PRO A 92 -2.46 -6.17 24.20
N GLY A 93 -1.99 -7.24 23.55
CA GLY A 93 -2.61 -7.80 22.33
C GLY A 93 -4.04 -8.33 22.52
N GLU A 94 -4.51 -8.47 23.76
CA GLU A 94 -5.89 -8.85 24.06
C GLU A 94 -6.90 -7.74 23.74
N PHE A 95 -6.46 -6.46 23.68
CA PHE A 95 -7.34 -5.31 23.48
C PHE A 95 -7.25 -4.71 22.07
N ILE A 96 -6.28 -5.13 21.25
CA ILE A 96 -6.03 -4.57 19.92
C ILE A 96 -5.75 -5.69 18.93
N ALA A 97 -6.46 -5.67 17.80
CA ALA A 97 -6.22 -6.59 16.70
C ALA A 97 -4.74 -6.50 16.23
N PRO A 98 -4.06 -7.63 15.99
CA PRO A 98 -2.65 -7.66 15.59
C PRO A 98 -2.33 -6.73 14.41
N ASP A 99 -3.24 -6.64 13.44
CA ASP A 99 -3.08 -5.82 12.24
C ASP A 99 -3.05 -4.32 12.57
N VAL A 100 -3.86 -3.89 13.54
CA VAL A 100 -3.95 -2.48 13.96
C VAL A 100 -2.66 -2.04 14.67
N ARG A 101 -1.99 -2.97 15.37
CA ARG A 101 -0.73 -2.69 16.09
C ARG A 101 0.38 -2.22 15.15
N THR A 102 0.40 -2.71 13.91
CA THR A 102 1.42 -2.34 12.92
C THR A 102 1.37 -0.86 12.53
N TYR A 103 0.18 -0.24 12.53
CA TYR A 103 0.01 1.20 12.30
C TYR A 103 0.67 2.06 13.39
N GLY A 104 0.93 1.47 14.57
CA GLY A 104 1.65 2.14 15.65
C GLY A 104 3.04 2.62 15.22
N TRP A 105 3.75 1.82 14.43
CA TRP A 105 5.06 2.19 13.87
C TRP A 105 4.97 3.35 12.89
N VAL A 106 3.92 3.41 12.08
CA VAL A 106 3.69 4.48 11.10
C VAL A 106 3.46 5.81 11.82
N GLY A 107 2.60 5.82 12.84
CA GLY A 107 2.34 7.00 13.67
C GLY A 107 3.59 7.46 14.43
N LEU A 108 4.34 6.52 15.02
CA LEU A 108 5.53 6.81 15.79
C LEU A 108 6.66 7.40 14.92
N LEU A 109 7.05 6.70 13.85
CA LEU A 109 8.15 7.12 12.99
C LEU A 109 7.80 8.37 12.17
N GLY A 110 6.56 8.44 11.66
CA GLY A 110 6.06 9.63 10.96
C GLY A 110 6.02 10.85 11.86
N GLY A 111 5.53 10.70 13.10
CA GLY A 111 5.49 11.76 14.09
C GLY A 111 6.89 12.24 14.48
N VAL A 112 7.84 11.33 14.73
CA VAL A 112 9.24 11.70 15.02
C VAL A 112 9.85 12.55 13.91
N GLY A 113 9.62 12.22 12.64
CA GLY A 113 10.12 13.02 11.52
C GLY A 113 9.54 14.44 11.50
N TRP A 114 8.27 14.62 11.84
CA TRP A 114 7.62 15.94 11.91
C TRP A 114 7.93 16.77 13.15
N LEU A 115 8.62 16.21 14.15
CA LEU A 115 9.19 17.04 15.23
C LEU A 115 10.32 17.94 14.73
N VAL A 116 11.03 17.57 13.67
CA VAL A 116 12.17 18.34 13.14
C VAL A 116 11.82 19.79 12.77
N PRO A 117 10.82 20.08 11.91
CA PRO A 117 10.47 21.46 11.58
C PRO A 117 9.98 22.24 12.80
N TRP A 118 9.35 21.59 13.79
CA TRP A 118 8.94 22.22 15.03
C TRP A 118 10.14 22.60 15.91
N VAL A 119 11.04 21.68 16.19
CA VAL A 119 12.26 21.91 17.01
C VAL A 119 13.16 22.98 16.38
N ILE A 120 13.27 23.00 15.05
CA ILE A 120 14.05 24.05 14.37
C ILE A 120 13.34 25.42 14.50
N ALA A 121 12.01 25.46 14.41
CA ALA A 121 11.23 26.69 14.51
C ALA A 121 11.13 27.25 15.95
N THR A 122 11.27 26.43 16.99
CA THR A 122 11.32 26.90 18.39
C THR A 122 12.61 27.64 18.71
N ASN A 123 13.69 27.34 17.99
CA ASN A 123 14.92 28.13 18.04
C ASN A 123 14.72 29.46 17.30
N ARG A 124 14.10 30.43 17.99
CA ARG A 124 13.70 31.75 17.47
C ARG A 124 14.91 32.62 17.12
N ARG A 125 15.55 32.30 16.00
CA ARG A 125 16.68 33.06 15.48
C ARG A 125 16.22 34.38 14.84
N PRO A 126 16.93 35.49 15.09
CA PRO A 126 16.56 36.80 14.53
C PRO A 126 16.71 36.85 13.00
N ARG A 127 17.56 36.00 12.41
CA ARG A 127 17.67 35.80 10.96
C ARG A 127 17.90 34.34 10.64
N VAL A 128 17.05 33.78 9.78
CA VAL A 128 17.18 32.41 9.26
C VAL A 128 18.10 32.42 8.04
N THR A 129 19.16 31.61 8.06
CA THR A 129 20.05 31.44 6.90
C THR A 129 19.45 30.44 5.89
N ILE A 130 19.97 30.42 4.66
CA ILE A 130 19.54 29.46 3.63
C ILE A 130 19.75 28.01 4.10
N GLN A 131 20.84 27.73 4.82
CA GLN A 131 21.12 26.39 5.35
C GLN A 131 20.05 25.95 6.36
N TRP A 132 19.67 26.83 7.29
CA TRP A 132 18.60 26.55 8.26
C TRP A 132 17.23 26.40 7.60
N GLN A 133 16.95 27.20 6.56
CA GLN A 133 15.73 27.02 5.75
C GLN A 133 15.69 25.63 5.10
N ARG A 134 16.80 25.19 4.48
CA ARG A 134 16.88 23.86 3.84
C ARG A 134 16.72 22.73 4.84
N LEU A 135 17.38 22.81 6.00
CA LEU A 135 17.24 21.82 7.07
C LEU A 135 15.81 21.75 7.60
N TRP A 136 15.16 22.90 7.77
CA TRP A 136 13.76 23.00 8.15
C TRP A 136 12.83 22.40 7.10
N GLN A 137 13.05 22.68 5.80
CA GLN A 137 12.31 22.07 4.69
C GLN A 137 12.51 20.55 4.60
N PHE A 138 13.73 20.06 4.84
CA PHE A 138 14.00 18.63 4.92
C PHE A 138 13.20 17.96 6.04
N GLY A 139 13.06 18.63 7.19
CA GLY A 139 12.22 18.14 8.29
C GLY A 139 10.75 17.91 7.90
N TRP A 140 10.19 18.70 6.98
CA TRP A 140 8.82 18.48 6.48
C TRP A 140 8.67 17.17 5.70
N LEU A 141 9.74 16.75 5.01
CA LEU A 141 9.77 15.53 4.21
C LEU A 141 10.13 14.30 5.05
N LEU A 142 10.86 14.49 6.15
CA LEU A 142 11.34 13.39 6.98
C LEU A 142 10.18 12.56 7.57
N GLY A 143 9.11 13.20 8.05
CA GLY A 143 7.92 12.51 8.57
C GLY A 143 7.31 11.53 7.55
N PRO A 144 6.87 11.98 6.37
CA PRO A 144 6.30 11.11 5.34
C PRO A 144 7.25 10.00 4.90
N TRP A 145 8.55 10.28 4.75
CA TRP A 145 9.52 9.25 4.38
C TRP A 145 9.69 8.18 5.46
N LEU A 146 9.74 8.57 6.73
CA LEU A 146 9.81 7.63 7.85
C LEU A 146 8.51 6.83 7.99
N ALA A 147 7.35 7.45 7.76
CA ALA A 147 6.07 6.77 7.74
C ALA A 147 6.00 5.71 6.62
N ILE A 148 6.44 6.06 5.39
CA ILE A 148 6.53 5.10 4.28
C ILE A 148 7.50 3.96 4.62
N ALA A 149 8.68 4.25 5.15
CA ALA A 149 9.62 3.22 5.58
C ALA A 149 9.00 2.28 6.62
N ALA A 150 8.22 2.82 7.57
CA ALA A 150 7.48 2.03 8.55
C ALA A 150 6.44 1.11 7.90
N THR A 151 5.71 1.58 6.89
CA THR A 151 4.73 0.74 6.17
C THR A 151 5.40 -0.43 5.43
N PHE A 152 6.60 -0.24 4.88
CA PHE A 152 7.38 -1.33 4.29
C PHE A 152 7.89 -2.30 5.36
N MET A 153 8.49 -1.79 6.44
CA MET A 153 9.05 -2.60 7.53
C MET A 153 8.00 -3.50 8.20
N THR A 154 6.76 -3.01 8.30
CA THR A 154 5.66 -3.73 8.95
C THR A 154 4.86 -4.62 8.00
N GLY A 155 5.15 -4.61 6.70
CA GLY A 155 4.39 -5.34 5.69
C GLY A 155 3.02 -4.74 5.36
N LEU A 156 2.63 -3.62 5.98
CA LEU A 156 1.43 -2.85 5.59
C LEU A 156 1.45 -2.46 4.11
N TRP A 157 2.66 -2.28 3.57
CA TRP A 157 2.88 -2.16 2.14
C TRP A 157 3.38 -3.49 1.58
N GLY A 158 2.52 -4.19 0.81
CA GLY A 158 2.90 -5.40 0.06
C GLY A 158 2.47 -6.74 0.68
N ASN A 159 1.96 -6.79 1.92
CA ASN A 159 1.28 -7.98 2.44
C ASN A 159 -0.20 -7.95 2.05
N TYR A 160 -0.47 -8.27 0.77
CA TYR A 160 -1.83 -8.19 0.24
C TYR A 160 -2.79 -9.22 0.85
N ASN A 161 -2.28 -10.35 1.35
CA ASN A 161 -3.07 -11.33 2.08
C ASN A 161 -2.14 -12.16 3.00
N SER A 162 -2.14 -11.84 4.30
CA SER A 162 -1.31 -12.51 5.31
C SER A 162 -1.68 -13.97 5.47
N ASP A 163 -2.97 -14.29 5.38
CA ASP A 163 -3.51 -15.61 5.66
C ASP A 163 -3.20 -16.55 4.52
N LEU A 164 -3.35 -16.08 3.27
CA LEU A 164 -2.85 -16.75 2.08
C LEU A 164 -1.35 -17.02 2.19
N LYS A 165 -0.55 -15.99 2.51
CA LYS A 165 0.91 -16.17 2.61
C LYS A 165 1.30 -17.20 3.68
N LEU A 166 0.62 -17.20 4.82
CA LEU A 166 0.83 -18.16 5.89
C LEU A 166 0.42 -19.58 5.45
N ALA A 167 -0.75 -19.72 4.81
CA ALA A 167 -1.26 -21.00 4.32
C ALA A 167 -0.29 -21.64 3.32
N LEU A 168 0.27 -20.85 2.40
CA LEU A 168 1.25 -21.33 1.41
C LEU A 168 2.61 -21.70 2.03
N GLN A 169 2.94 -21.18 3.21
CA GLN A 169 4.19 -21.46 3.93
C GLN A 169 4.06 -22.61 4.95
N THR A 170 2.86 -23.12 5.17
CA THR A 170 2.60 -24.18 6.16
C THR A 170 2.66 -25.56 5.51
N GLU A 171 3.22 -26.55 6.18
CA GLU A 171 3.19 -27.94 5.71
C GLU A 171 1.77 -28.53 5.78
N PRO A 172 1.33 -29.36 4.81
CA PRO A 172 2.10 -29.93 3.68
C PRO A 172 2.13 -29.03 2.42
N VAL A 173 1.47 -27.88 2.43
CA VAL A 173 1.33 -27.02 1.24
C VAL A 173 2.68 -26.52 0.75
N ALA A 174 3.56 -26.09 1.67
CA ALA A 174 4.87 -25.57 1.32
C ALA A 174 5.73 -26.56 0.53
N SER A 175 5.78 -27.83 0.96
CA SER A 175 6.52 -28.89 0.26
C SER A 175 5.89 -29.20 -1.10
N ILE A 176 4.56 -29.32 -1.17
CA ILE A 176 3.86 -29.59 -2.43
C ILE A 176 4.13 -28.49 -3.47
N LEU A 177 4.01 -27.22 -3.09
CA LEU A 177 4.26 -26.07 -3.98
C LEU A 177 5.73 -25.97 -4.44
N ALA A 178 6.67 -26.46 -3.63
CA ALA A 178 8.10 -26.43 -3.95
C ALA A 178 8.50 -27.56 -4.93
N GLU A 179 7.86 -28.72 -4.82
CA GLU A 179 8.26 -29.94 -5.53
C GLU A 179 7.42 -30.23 -6.78
N ASN A 180 6.19 -29.71 -6.86
CA ASN A 180 5.24 -30.06 -7.91
C ASN A 180 4.90 -28.85 -8.79
N GLU A 181 4.55 -29.12 -10.05
CA GLU A 181 3.90 -28.15 -10.93
C GLU A 181 2.43 -28.01 -10.51
N ILE A 182 1.96 -26.78 -10.34
CA ILE A 182 0.62 -26.49 -9.83
C ILE A 182 -0.22 -25.80 -10.90
N HIS A 183 -1.26 -26.50 -11.35
CA HIS A 183 -2.19 -26.01 -12.37
C HIS A 183 -3.22 -25.04 -11.79
N PHE A 184 -3.91 -24.30 -12.67
CA PHE A 184 -4.97 -23.38 -12.28
C PHE A 184 -6.23 -23.67 -13.07
N ILE A 185 -7.34 -23.94 -12.39
CA ILE A 185 -8.62 -24.21 -13.05
C ILE A 185 -9.43 -22.93 -13.12
N GLN A 186 -9.67 -22.47 -14.36
CA GLN A 186 -10.41 -21.25 -14.68
C GLN A 186 -10.00 -20.04 -13.80
N PRO A 187 -8.75 -19.54 -13.88
CA PRO A 187 -8.37 -18.34 -13.14
C PRO A 187 -9.24 -17.16 -13.59
N ALA A 188 -10.14 -16.69 -12.72
CA ALA A 188 -11.15 -15.69 -13.04
C ALA A 188 -10.60 -14.25 -13.13
N GLY A 189 -9.29 -14.07 -12.94
CA GLY A 189 -8.66 -12.74 -12.83
C GLY A 189 -9.10 -11.96 -11.58
N ASP A 190 -9.74 -12.65 -10.62
CA ASP A 190 -9.99 -12.17 -9.27
C ASP A 190 -8.66 -11.99 -8.51
N ARG A 191 -8.71 -11.20 -7.42
CA ARG A 191 -7.52 -10.87 -6.63
C ARG A 191 -6.82 -12.13 -6.13
N GLU A 192 -7.58 -13.12 -5.69
CA GLU A 192 -7.11 -14.35 -5.08
C GLU A 192 -6.39 -15.23 -6.12
N SER A 193 -6.95 -15.43 -7.33
CA SER A 193 -6.24 -16.16 -8.40
C SER A 193 -4.92 -15.48 -8.79
N ILE A 194 -4.91 -14.15 -8.86
CA ILE A 194 -3.71 -13.38 -9.17
C ILE A 194 -2.66 -13.57 -8.08
N LEU A 195 -3.03 -13.44 -6.81
CA LEU A 195 -2.11 -13.62 -5.69
C LEU A 195 -1.56 -15.06 -5.62
N LEU A 196 -2.42 -16.07 -5.78
CA LEU A 196 -2.01 -17.47 -5.85
C LEU A 196 -1.03 -17.71 -7.00
N THR A 197 -1.27 -17.12 -8.17
CA THR A 197 -0.35 -17.18 -9.31
C THR A 197 1.02 -16.58 -8.96
N PHE A 198 1.06 -15.45 -8.25
CA PHE A 198 2.31 -14.83 -7.83
C PHE A 198 3.07 -15.61 -6.75
N TYR A 199 2.37 -16.30 -5.86
CA TYR A 199 2.98 -17.02 -4.74
C TYR A 199 3.27 -18.50 -5.02
N THR A 200 2.80 -19.04 -6.15
CA THR A 200 3.09 -20.42 -6.57
C THR A 200 4.43 -20.45 -7.34
N PRO A 201 5.47 -21.15 -6.86
CA PRO A 201 6.79 -21.13 -7.49
C PRO A 201 6.83 -21.80 -8.87
N ASN A 202 6.20 -22.96 -8.99
CA ASN A 202 6.19 -23.78 -10.21
C ASN A 202 4.78 -23.77 -10.82
N LEU A 203 4.55 -22.80 -11.69
CA LEU A 203 3.25 -22.62 -12.34
C LEU A 203 3.04 -23.63 -13.46
N GLY A 204 1.92 -24.35 -13.36
CA GLY A 204 1.43 -25.19 -14.43
C GLY A 204 0.54 -24.46 -15.43
N LYS A 205 0.02 -25.22 -16.39
CA LYS A 205 -0.90 -24.68 -17.41
C LYS A 205 -2.27 -24.38 -16.80
N PRO A 206 -2.94 -23.29 -17.24
CA PRO A 206 -4.34 -23.07 -16.91
C PRO A 206 -5.20 -24.14 -17.59
N LEU A 207 -6.09 -24.75 -16.82
CA LEU A 207 -7.01 -25.80 -17.24
C LEU A 207 -8.44 -25.26 -17.25
N GLY A 208 -9.26 -25.80 -18.15
CA GLY A 208 -10.67 -25.41 -18.25
C GLY A 208 -11.56 -26.08 -17.21
N ASP A 209 -11.17 -27.24 -16.71
CA ASP A 209 -11.98 -28.06 -15.80
C ASP A 209 -11.10 -29.05 -15.01
N TRP A 210 -11.61 -29.56 -13.88
CA TRP A 210 -10.94 -30.54 -13.02
C TRP A 210 -10.61 -31.84 -13.78
N SER A 211 -11.47 -32.24 -14.72
CA SER A 211 -11.27 -33.44 -15.54
C SER A 211 -10.01 -33.42 -16.42
N GLN A 212 -9.41 -32.24 -16.64
CA GLN A 212 -8.20 -32.06 -17.44
C GLN A 212 -6.92 -32.15 -16.60
N LEU A 213 -7.04 -32.23 -15.27
CA LEU A 213 -5.91 -32.33 -14.36
C LEU A 213 -5.28 -33.72 -14.51
N PRO A 214 -3.97 -33.82 -14.83
CA PRO A 214 -3.32 -35.11 -14.93
C PRO A 214 -3.30 -35.87 -13.60
N SER A 215 -3.16 -37.19 -13.70
CA SER A 215 -3.14 -38.10 -12.56
C SER A 215 -2.09 -37.70 -11.51
N GLU A 216 -2.48 -37.65 -10.24
CA GLU A 216 -1.63 -37.31 -9.08
C GLU A 216 -1.03 -35.89 -9.08
N GLU A 217 -1.38 -35.04 -10.05
CA GLU A 217 -0.95 -33.64 -10.09
C GLU A 217 -1.89 -32.73 -9.29
N TYR A 218 -1.44 -31.48 -9.07
CA TYR A 218 -2.11 -30.53 -8.19
C TYR A 218 -2.66 -29.34 -8.96
N ALA A 219 -3.81 -28.83 -8.52
CA ALA A 219 -4.36 -27.59 -9.04
C ALA A 219 -4.95 -26.70 -7.95
N TRP A 220 -4.80 -25.39 -8.15
CA TRP A 220 -5.63 -24.38 -7.50
C TRP A 220 -6.93 -24.20 -8.28
N GLY A 221 -8.05 -24.22 -7.56
CA GLY A 221 -9.34 -23.88 -8.14
C GLY A 221 -10.34 -23.44 -7.09
N ASN A 222 -11.33 -22.69 -7.55
CA ASN A 222 -12.46 -22.28 -6.71
C ASN A 222 -13.61 -23.28 -6.89
N THR A 223 -13.81 -24.16 -5.90
CA THR A 223 -14.80 -25.24 -5.97
C THR A 223 -16.25 -24.76 -5.86
N ARG A 224 -16.48 -23.48 -5.49
CA ARG A 224 -17.80 -22.86 -5.58
C ARG A 224 -18.16 -22.47 -7.01
N LEU A 225 -17.18 -22.03 -7.79
CA LEU A 225 -17.37 -21.63 -9.19
C LEU A 225 -17.34 -22.84 -10.12
N THR A 226 -16.42 -23.76 -9.88
CA THR A 226 -16.26 -24.99 -10.65
C THR A 226 -16.33 -26.16 -9.68
N PRO A 227 -17.52 -26.70 -9.38
CA PRO A 227 -17.65 -27.85 -8.50
C PRO A 227 -16.90 -29.06 -9.05
N ILE A 228 -16.27 -29.82 -8.17
CA ILE A 228 -15.65 -31.09 -8.53
C ILE A 228 -16.77 -32.10 -8.79
N VAL A 229 -16.77 -32.71 -9.98
CA VAL A 229 -17.72 -33.76 -10.35
C VAL A 229 -16.94 -35.05 -10.56
N GLY A 230 -16.79 -35.83 -9.49
CA GLY A 230 -16.05 -37.09 -9.50
C GLY A 230 -15.73 -37.57 -8.09
N GLU A 231 -15.57 -38.88 -7.91
CA GLU A 231 -15.05 -39.46 -6.67
C GLU A 231 -13.51 -39.45 -6.73
N ASP A 232 -12.85 -39.32 -5.58
CA ASP A 232 -11.40 -39.46 -5.36
C ASP A 232 -10.48 -38.21 -5.52
N TYR A 233 -11.00 -36.99 -5.63
CA TYR A 233 -10.16 -35.78 -5.49
C TYR A 233 -9.86 -35.48 -4.02
N GLU A 234 -8.58 -35.25 -3.69
CA GLU A 234 -8.15 -34.93 -2.33
C GLU A 234 -7.93 -33.43 -2.15
N VAL A 235 -8.65 -32.81 -1.21
CA VAL A 235 -8.44 -31.41 -0.83
C VAL A 235 -7.27 -31.34 0.15
N VAL A 236 -6.12 -30.86 -0.34
CA VAL A 236 -4.89 -30.70 0.43
C VAL A 236 -4.96 -29.46 1.34
N ALA A 237 -5.50 -28.36 0.82
CA ALA A 237 -5.63 -27.11 1.57
C ALA A 237 -6.79 -26.26 1.08
N THR A 238 -7.29 -25.40 1.96
CA THR A 238 -8.28 -24.37 1.64
C THR A 238 -7.75 -23.01 2.08
N VAL A 239 -7.83 -22.03 1.19
CA VAL A 239 -7.42 -20.63 1.43
C VAL A 239 -8.62 -19.72 1.16
N ASP A 240 -8.84 -18.77 2.07
CA ASP A 240 -9.95 -17.80 2.01
C ASP A 240 -11.34 -18.43 1.79
N ASN A 241 -11.55 -19.65 2.30
CA ASN A 241 -12.77 -20.46 2.24
C ASN A 241 -13.28 -20.88 0.84
N ASP A 242 -12.69 -20.35 -0.22
CA ASP A 242 -13.23 -20.49 -1.58
C ASP A 242 -12.21 -21.09 -2.55
N TRP A 243 -10.91 -20.88 -2.32
CA TRP A 243 -9.83 -21.43 -3.13
C TRP A 243 -9.21 -22.66 -2.48
N GLN A 244 -9.07 -23.74 -3.24
CA GLN A 244 -8.59 -25.02 -2.72
C GLN A 244 -7.42 -25.55 -3.56
N LEU A 245 -6.42 -26.10 -2.87
CA LEU A 245 -5.37 -26.90 -3.49
C LEU A 245 -5.84 -28.34 -3.45
N ILE A 246 -5.94 -28.93 -4.64
CA ILE A 246 -6.54 -30.25 -4.80
C ILE A 246 -5.59 -31.12 -5.60
N GLN A 247 -5.47 -32.37 -5.19
CA GLN A 247 -4.76 -33.41 -5.92
C GLN A 247 -5.73 -34.23 -6.75
N ALA A 248 -5.38 -34.50 -8.02
CA ALA A 248 -6.13 -35.40 -8.87
C ALA A 248 -5.97 -36.87 -8.44
N PRO A 249 -7.02 -37.70 -8.59
CA PRO A 249 -6.92 -39.12 -8.30
C PRO A 249 -5.91 -39.81 -9.22
N PHE A 250 -5.35 -40.92 -8.73
CA PHE A 250 -4.54 -41.80 -9.56
C PHE A 250 -5.38 -42.42 -10.69
N GLN A 251 -5.05 -42.10 -11.93
CA GLN A 251 -5.62 -42.74 -13.12
C GLN A 251 -4.53 -43.59 -13.79
N PRO A 252 -4.67 -44.93 -13.82
CA PRO A 252 -3.69 -45.77 -14.49
C PRO A 252 -3.63 -45.42 -15.98
N PRO A 253 -2.44 -45.43 -16.60
CA PRO A 253 -2.30 -45.12 -18.01
C PRO A 253 -3.20 -46.06 -18.83
N LEU A 254 -4.06 -45.46 -19.66
CA LEU A 254 -4.92 -46.21 -20.57
C LEU A 254 -4.03 -47.08 -21.44
N THR A 255 -4.05 -48.40 -21.18
CA THR A 255 -3.35 -49.36 -22.01
C THR A 255 -3.96 -49.25 -23.41
N PRO A 256 -3.19 -48.90 -24.45
CA PRO A 256 -3.75 -48.86 -25.80
C PRO A 256 -4.22 -50.27 -26.13
N ARG A 257 -5.53 -50.43 -26.29
CA ARG A 257 -6.09 -51.63 -26.92
C ARG A 257 -5.80 -51.51 -28.41
N GLY A 258 -4.74 -52.17 -28.87
CA GLY A 258 -4.38 -52.32 -30.28
C GLY A 258 -2.91 -52.62 -30.44
#